data_AF-A0A524PU38-F1
#
_entry.id   AF-A0A524PU38-F1
#
_cell.length_a   1.000
_cell.length_b   1.000
_cell.length_c   1.000
_cell.angle_alpha   90.00
_cell.angle_beta   90.00
_cell.angle_gamma   90.00
#
_symmetry.space_group_name_H-M   'P 1'
#
loop_
_entity.id
_entity.type
_entity.pdbx_description
1 polymer ?
#
loop_
_entity_poly.entity_id
_entity_poly.type
_entity_poly.pdbx_seq_one_letter_code
_entity_poly.pdbx_strand_id
1 'polypeptide(L)'
;MLGAGLPNRIPAYTCTVACISANAAIIAGANLIMAGDAEAVIAGGVETFSDPAIKISKAYRRFILDMTMFRRPKTLGGKLKLLRKMKLRDFIIPERPALGEYSTGLIMGQNADRLAKRLGLSRESQDHYAEMSHQRAAGAIKDGRFNEEIVPVVPPGSGRAIVHDNGPREETTFAKISKLRGAFDKKYGTVTAANSSFLTDGAAAVLLMSEKKAKSLGLRPKGYIRAQAFTGQDPWEELLLGP
;
A
#
# COMPACT_ATOMS: atom_id res chain seq x y z
N MET A 1 13.99 -8.03 8.73
CA MET A 1 15.27 -8.68 8.38
C MET A 1 15.99 -9.22 9.60
N LEU A 2 16.51 -8.39 10.52
CA LEU A 2 17.19 -8.88 11.73
C LEU A 2 16.26 -9.72 12.63
N GLY A 3 15.04 -9.25 12.87
CA GLY A 3 14.02 -10.03 13.60
C GLY A 3 13.55 -11.31 12.90
N ALA A 4 13.85 -11.46 11.59
CA ALA A 4 13.55 -12.67 10.83
C ALA A 4 14.72 -13.70 10.87
N GLY A 5 15.78 -13.43 11.65
CA GLY A 5 16.94 -14.32 11.80
C GLY A 5 17.97 -14.23 10.67
N LEU A 6 17.88 -13.25 9.78
CA LEU A 6 18.87 -13.06 8.72
C LEU A 6 20.19 -12.51 9.29
N PRO A 7 21.36 -12.95 8.76
CA PRO A 7 22.66 -12.45 9.19
C PRO A 7 22.76 -10.91 9.11
N ASN A 8 23.38 -10.30 10.12
CA ASN A 8 23.58 -8.84 10.23
C ASN A 8 24.45 -8.24 9.11
N ARG A 9 25.17 -9.08 8.36
CA ARG A 9 25.97 -8.69 7.19
C ARG A 9 25.15 -8.50 5.91
N ILE A 10 23.88 -8.92 5.89
CA ILE A 10 23.02 -8.75 4.70
C ILE A 10 22.52 -7.30 4.68
N PRO A 11 22.92 -6.48 3.69
CA PRO A 11 22.41 -5.12 3.58
C PRO A 11 20.93 -5.15 3.18
N ALA A 12 20.19 -4.15 3.63
CA ALA A 12 18.78 -3.96 3.28
C ALA A 12 18.46 -2.47 3.21
N TYR A 13 17.52 -2.12 2.33
CA TYR A 13 16.95 -0.78 2.25
C TYR A 13 15.45 -0.89 2.00
N THR A 14 14.74 0.20 2.28
CA THR A 14 13.31 0.32 1.99
C THR A 14 13.14 1.23 0.80
N CYS A 15 12.28 0.84 -0.15
CA CYS A 15 11.84 1.71 -1.24
C CYS A 15 10.34 1.99 -1.11
N THR A 16 9.92 3.14 -1.64
CA THR A 16 8.52 3.56 -1.61
C THR A 16 8.15 4.16 -2.96
N VAL A 17 7.22 3.51 -3.64
CA VAL A 17 6.66 3.90 -4.95
C VAL A 17 5.16 3.60 -4.93
N ALA A 18 4.44 4.22 -4.00
CA ALA A 18 2.98 4.04 -3.82
C ALA A 18 2.55 2.55 -3.87
N CYS A 19 1.44 2.23 -4.55
CA CYS A 19 0.89 0.89 -4.67
C CYS A 19 1.84 -0.13 -5.33
N ILE A 20 2.84 0.33 -6.09
CA ILE A 20 3.79 -0.54 -6.80
C ILE A 20 5.14 -0.67 -6.08
N SER A 21 5.23 -0.26 -4.80
CA SER A 21 6.46 -0.35 -4.00
C SER A 21 7.07 -1.76 -3.99
N ALA A 22 6.24 -2.80 -3.85
CA ALA A 22 6.71 -4.19 -3.88
C ALA A 22 7.28 -4.59 -5.26
N ASN A 23 6.66 -4.13 -6.35
CA ASN A 23 7.17 -4.35 -7.71
C ASN A 23 8.50 -3.63 -7.92
N ALA A 24 8.62 -2.37 -7.47
CA ALA A 24 9.87 -1.63 -7.52
C ALA A 24 10.99 -2.34 -6.73
N ALA A 25 10.69 -2.94 -5.57
CA ALA A 25 11.65 -3.72 -4.80
C ALA A 25 12.11 -4.98 -5.57
N ILE A 26 11.17 -5.72 -6.17
CA ILE A 26 11.47 -6.92 -6.99
C ILE A 26 12.40 -6.55 -8.14
N ILE A 27 12.08 -5.48 -8.86
CA ILE A 27 12.90 -4.99 -9.96
C ILE A 27 14.27 -4.55 -9.49
N ALA A 28 14.36 -3.77 -8.42
CA ALA A 28 15.64 -3.28 -7.95
C ALA A 28 16.54 -4.46 -7.54
N GLY A 29 15.97 -5.51 -6.93
CA GLY A 29 16.66 -6.76 -6.67
C GLY A 29 17.08 -7.51 -7.94
N ALA A 30 16.22 -7.58 -8.96
CA ALA A 30 16.56 -8.18 -10.24
C ALA A 30 17.70 -7.42 -10.94
N ASN A 31 17.69 -6.08 -10.90
CA ASN A 31 18.73 -5.24 -11.48
C ASN A 31 20.08 -5.45 -10.80
N LEU A 32 20.12 -5.59 -9.47
CA LEU A 32 21.36 -5.94 -8.75
C LEU A 32 21.93 -7.29 -9.21
N ILE A 33 21.06 -8.27 -9.45
CA ILE A 33 21.49 -9.59 -9.96
C ILE A 33 21.99 -9.49 -11.39
N MET A 34 21.31 -8.74 -12.25
CA MET A 34 21.69 -8.52 -13.65
C MET A 34 23.01 -7.73 -13.77
N ALA A 35 23.24 -6.76 -12.90
CA ALA A 35 24.48 -5.99 -12.83
C ALA A 35 25.68 -6.81 -12.31
N GLY A 36 25.43 -7.96 -11.67
CA GLY A 36 26.46 -8.80 -11.05
C GLY A 36 26.79 -8.42 -9.61
N ASP A 37 26.09 -7.44 -9.03
CA ASP A 37 26.29 -6.98 -7.65
C ASP A 37 25.76 -7.96 -6.60
N ALA A 38 24.84 -8.86 -7.00
CA ALA A 38 24.27 -9.89 -6.14
C ALA A 38 24.00 -11.20 -6.90
N GLU A 39 24.07 -12.33 -6.20
CA GLU A 39 23.63 -13.62 -6.75
C GLU A 39 22.23 -14.03 -6.26
N ALA A 40 21.78 -13.45 -5.15
CA ALA A 40 20.48 -13.70 -4.52
C ALA A 40 20.01 -12.45 -3.75
N VAL A 41 18.71 -12.16 -3.84
CA VAL A 41 18.06 -11.01 -3.19
C VAL A 41 16.69 -11.43 -2.67
N ILE A 42 16.35 -11.02 -1.44
CA ILE A 42 14.97 -11.07 -0.94
C ILE A 42 14.32 -9.73 -1.25
N ALA A 43 13.20 -9.75 -1.98
CA ALA A 43 12.44 -8.56 -2.34
C ALA A 43 10.97 -8.74 -1.98
N GLY A 44 10.24 -7.65 -1.79
CA GLY A 44 8.84 -7.74 -1.37
C GLY A 44 8.27 -6.40 -0.93
N GLY A 45 7.17 -6.46 -0.19
CA GLY A 45 6.51 -5.30 0.39
C GLY A 45 5.71 -5.67 1.63
N VAL A 46 5.42 -4.67 2.45
CA VAL A 46 4.58 -4.78 3.63
C VAL A 46 3.79 -3.49 3.78
N GLU A 47 2.55 -3.59 4.21
CA GLU A 47 1.71 -2.44 4.54
C GLU A 47 0.83 -2.77 5.76
N THR A 48 0.56 -1.75 6.58
CA THR A 48 -0.37 -1.85 7.72
C THR A 48 -1.20 -0.58 7.84
N PHE A 49 -2.51 -0.73 7.62
CA PHE A 49 -3.50 0.31 7.83
C PHE A 49 -4.14 0.26 9.22
N SER A 50 -4.02 -0.84 9.95
CA SER A 50 -4.54 -0.95 11.33
C SER A 50 -3.74 -0.15 12.36
N ASP A 51 -2.48 0.18 12.08
CA ASP A 51 -1.62 0.99 12.97
C ASP A 51 -0.94 2.16 12.23
N PRO A 52 -1.71 3.13 11.71
CA PRO A 52 -1.13 4.25 10.97
C PRO A 52 -0.48 5.24 11.94
N ALA A 53 0.73 5.68 11.61
CA ALA A 53 1.44 6.67 12.42
C ALA A 53 0.65 7.99 12.53
N ILE A 54 0.18 8.30 13.74
CA ILE A 54 -0.51 9.56 14.04
C ILE A 54 0.54 10.67 14.13
N LYS A 55 0.48 11.63 13.21
CA LYS A 55 1.43 12.75 13.15
C LYS A 55 0.89 13.93 13.95
N ILE A 56 1.78 14.61 14.67
CA ILE A 56 1.46 15.96 15.18
C ILE A 56 1.42 16.97 14.03
N SER A 57 0.67 18.05 14.22
CA SER A 57 0.53 19.12 13.23
C SER A 57 1.89 19.65 12.76
N LYS A 58 1.98 20.05 11.49
CA LYS A 58 3.19 20.66 10.91
C LYS A 58 3.68 21.86 11.72
N ALA A 59 2.75 22.69 12.20
CA ALA A 59 3.05 23.85 13.03
C ALA A 59 3.68 23.45 14.38
N TYR A 60 3.12 22.44 15.05
CA TYR A 60 3.67 21.97 16.32
C TYR A 60 5.02 21.28 16.14
N ARG A 61 5.18 20.46 15.09
CA ARG A 61 6.48 19.87 14.74
C ARG A 61 7.53 20.95 14.49
N ARG A 62 7.19 22.00 13.74
CA ARG A 62 8.10 23.12 13.48
C ARG A 62 8.45 23.88 14.75
N PHE A 63 7.49 24.11 15.63
CA PHE A 63 7.72 24.73 16.94
C PHE A 63 8.71 23.94 17.78
N ILE A 64 8.52 22.62 17.92
CA ILE A 64 9.45 21.75 18.66
C ILE A 64 10.84 21.82 18.04
N LEU A 65 10.96 21.68 16.72
CA LEU A 65 12.24 21.71 16.03
C LEU A 65 12.95 23.08 16.15
N ASP A 66 12.22 24.19 16.05
CA ASP A 66 12.78 25.53 16.27
C ASP A 66 13.22 25.72 17.73
N MET A 67 12.50 25.15 18.69
CA MET A 67 12.84 25.18 20.12
C MET A 67 14.07 24.32 20.47
N THR A 68 14.20 23.11 19.91
CA THR A 68 15.20 22.11 20.33
C THR A 68 16.40 22.01 19.41
N MET A 69 16.27 22.36 18.13
CA MET A 69 17.30 22.11 17.12
C MET A 69 17.71 23.36 16.35
N PHE A 70 16.77 24.05 15.67
CA PHE A 70 17.14 25.07 14.69
C PHE A 70 17.40 26.46 15.28
N ARG A 71 16.49 26.99 16.12
CA ARG A 71 16.58 28.38 16.61
C ARG A 71 17.06 28.46 18.06
N ARG A 72 16.77 27.44 18.87
CA ARG A 72 17.22 27.28 20.26
C ARG A 72 17.21 28.59 21.06
N PRO A 73 16.06 29.29 21.15
CA PRO A 73 16.01 30.56 21.86
C PRO A 73 16.36 30.37 23.34
N LYS A 74 17.47 30.98 23.77
CA LYS A 74 17.94 30.95 25.17
C LYS A 74 17.11 31.86 26.07
N THR A 75 16.50 32.91 25.52
CA THR A 75 15.70 33.89 26.26
C THR A 75 14.22 33.55 26.28
N LEU A 76 13.54 33.88 27.39
CA LEU A 76 12.08 33.71 27.54
C LEU A 76 11.30 34.46 26.44
N GLY A 77 11.75 35.66 26.05
CA GLY A 77 11.12 36.41 24.95
C GLY A 77 11.23 35.72 23.59
N GLY A 78 12.36 35.05 23.31
CA GLY A 78 12.53 34.26 22.09
C GLY A 78 11.59 33.05 22.05
N LYS A 79 11.39 32.39 23.19
CA LYS A 79 10.42 31.28 23.34
C LYS A 79 8.98 31.77 23.13
N LEU A 80 8.61 32.89 23.74
CA LEU A 80 7.26 33.47 23.62
C LEU A 80 6.95 33.91 22.17
N LYS A 81 7.96 34.42 21.44
CA LYS A 81 7.81 34.80 20.03
C LYS A 81 7.50 33.61 19.12
N LEU A 82 8.04 32.42 19.42
CA LEU A 82 7.72 31.19 18.69
C LEU A 82 6.30 30.71 19.03
N LEU A 83 5.93 30.77 20.31
CA LEU A 83 4.59 30.39 20.75
C LEU A 83 3.50 31.28 20.16
N ARG A 84 3.78 32.58 19.95
CA ARG A 84 2.82 33.54 19.36
C ARG A 84 2.34 33.16 17.94
N LYS A 85 3.08 32.31 17.23
CA LYS A 85 2.68 31.82 15.90
C LYS A 85 1.80 30.57 15.94
N MET A 86 1.59 29.99 17.13
CA MET A 86 0.80 28.78 17.29
C MET A 86 -0.64 29.06 17.69
N LYS A 87 -1.57 28.26 17.18
CA LYS A 87 -2.96 28.23 17.62
C LYS A 87 -3.16 27.06 18.58
N LEU A 88 -4.12 27.17 19.51
CA LEU A 88 -4.41 26.11 20.47
C LEU A 88 -4.73 24.76 19.79
N ARG A 89 -5.45 24.81 18.66
CA ARG A 89 -5.75 23.63 17.83
C ARG A 89 -4.51 22.90 17.31
N ASP A 90 -3.38 23.59 17.12
CA ASP A 90 -2.17 23.00 16.55
C ASP A 90 -1.49 22.04 17.54
N PHE A 91 -1.74 22.21 18.84
CA PHE A 91 -1.25 21.33 19.90
C PHE A 91 -2.15 20.11 20.14
N ILE A 92 -3.43 20.23 19.80
CA ILE A 92 -4.47 19.26 20.21
C ILE A 92 -4.90 18.37 19.04
N ILE A 93 -4.93 18.90 17.81
CA ILE A 93 -5.45 18.18 16.65
C ILE A 93 -4.29 17.47 15.94
N PRO A 94 -4.24 16.13 15.94
CA PRO A 94 -3.28 15.39 15.14
C PRO A 94 -3.55 15.60 13.64
N GLU A 95 -2.48 15.60 12.86
CA GLU A 95 -2.56 15.56 11.40
C GLU A 95 -3.05 14.16 11.01
N ARG A 96 -4.23 14.12 10.39
CA ARG A 96 -4.77 12.87 9.84
C ARG A 96 -3.83 12.35 8.75
N PRO A 97 -3.63 11.03 8.64
CA PRO A 97 -2.94 10.46 7.49
C PRO A 97 -3.59 10.99 6.21
N ALA A 98 -2.78 11.60 5.33
CA ALA A 98 -3.28 12.14 4.07
C ALA A 98 -3.66 10.96 3.17
N LEU A 99 -4.96 10.67 3.09
CA LEU A 99 -5.53 9.72 2.12
C LEU A 99 -5.67 10.34 0.71
N GLY A 100 -5.49 11.67 0.62
CA GLY A 100 -5.52 12.42 -0.62
C GLY A 100 -4.21 12.30 -1.39
N GLU A 101 -4.31 12.11 -2.69
CA GLU A 101 -3.16 12.25 -3.58
C GLU A 101 -2.72 13.71 -3.61
N TYR A 102 -1.42 13.94 -3.59
CA TYR A 102 -0.84 15.25 -3.37
C TYR A 102 -1.12 16.23 -4.53
N SER A 103 -1.06 15.74 -5.76
CA SER A 103 -1.14 16.54 -7.00
C SER A 103 -2.58 16.97 -7.32
N THR A 104 -3.55 16.09 -7.06
CA THR A 104 -4.98 16.29 -7.35
C THR A 104 -5.75 16.83 -6.15
N GLY A 105 -5.25 16.62 -4.92
CA GLY A 105 -5.97 16.93 -3.69
C GLY A 105 -7.19 16.03 -3.42
N LEU A 106 -7.42 15.03 -4.27
CA LEU A 106 -8.54 14.09 -4.18
C LEU A 106 -8.08 12.78 -3.56
N ILE A 107 -8.96 12.10 -2.83
CA ILE A 107 -8.69 10.72 -2.38
C ILE A 107 -8.80 9.73 -3.54
N MET A 108 -8.18 8.56 -3.42
CA MET A 108 -8.14 7.54 -4.50
C MET A 108 -9.53 7.22 -5.07
N GLY A 109 -10.53 7.02 -4.22
CA GLY A 109 -11.88 6.71 -4.67
C GLY A 109 -12.57 7.85 -5.45
N GLN A 110 -12.25 9.11 -5.16
CA GLN A 110 -12.74 10.25 -5.93
C GLN A 110 -12.07 10.31 -7.31
N ASN A 111 -10.77 9.99 -7.39
CA ASN A 111 -10.08 9.85 -8.65
C ASN A 111 -10.67 8.70 -9.48
N ALA A 112 -11.05 7.59 -8.83
CA ALA A 112 -11.72 6.47 -9.49
C ALA A 112 -13.09 6.85 -10.07
N ASP A 113 -13.93 7.57 -9.30
CA ASP A 113 -15.22 8.09 -9.79
C ASP A 113 -15.03 9.02 -11.01
N ARG A 114 -14.04 9.93 -10.94
CA ARG A 114 -13.71 10.84 -12.06
C ARG A 114 -13.28 10.06 -13.29
N LEU A 115 -12.35 9.11 -13.13
CA LEU A 115 -11.83 8.29 -14.23
C LEU A 115 -12.93 7.44 -14.86
N ALA A 116 -13.76 6.79 -14.05
CA ALA A 116 -14.89 6.00 -14.52
C ALA A 116 -15.85 6.84 -15.38
N LYS A 117 -16.16 8.06 -14.94
CA LYS A 117 -16.98 9.00 -15.71
C LYS A 117 -16.31 9.41 -17.03
N ARG A 118 -15.00 9.71 -17.01
CA ARG A 118 -14.24 10.09 -18.21
C ARG A 118 -14.26 9.00 -19.27
N LEU A 119 -14.12 7.75 -18.84
CA LEU A 119 -14.08 6.58 -19.71
C LEU A 119 -15.47 6.00 -20.05
N GLY A 120 -16.55 6.59 -19.52
CA GLY A 120 -17.91 6.09 -19.74
C GLY A 120 -18.19 4.73 -19.10
N LEU A 121 -17.48 4.36 -18.03
CA LEU A 121 -17.66 3.09 -17.35
C LEU A 121 -18.94 3.11 -16.50
N SER A 122 -19.92 2.32 -16.91
CA SER A 122 -21.20 2.23 -16.21
C SER A 122 -21.05 1.65 -14.79
N ARG A 123 -21.95 2.05 -13.90
CA ARG A 123 -22.09 1.45 -12.57
C ARG A 123 -22.29 -0.07 -12.65
N GLU A 124 -23.11 -0.50 -13.61
CA GLU A 124 -23.43 -1.90 -13.83
C GLU A 124 -22.18 -2.73 -14.15
N SER A 125 -21.33 -2.24 -15.06
CA SER A 125 -20.06 -2.91 -15.39
C SER A 125 -19.09 -3.00 -14.20
N GLN A 126 -19.05 -1.97 -13.35
CA GLN A 126 -18.20 -1.97 -12.16
C GLN A 126 -18.68 -3.02 -11.14
N ASP A 127 -19.99 -3.09 -10.92
CA ASP A 127 -20.59 -4.04 -9.98
C ASP A 127 -20.46 -5.49 -10.47
N HIS A 128 -20.70 -5.77 -11.75
CA HIS A 128 -20.47 -7.11 -12.30
C HIS A 128 -19.01 -7.55 -12.20
N TYR A 129 -18.06 -6.64 -12.43
CA TYR A 129 -16.64 -6.96 -12.24
C TYR A 129 -16.33 -7.29 -10.77
N ALA A 130 -16.90 -6.53 -9.83
CA ALA A 130 -16.72 -6.76 -8.40
C ALA A 130 -17.31 -8.11 -7.95
N GLU A 131 -18.52 -8.44 -8.39
CA GLU A 131 -19.16 -9.75 -8.17
C GLU A 131 -18.28 -10.89 -8.69
N MET A 132 -17.84 -10.79 -9.95
CA MET A 132 -16.97 -11.78 -10.58
C MET A 132 -15.66 -11.96 -9.80
N SER A 133 -15.04 -10.86 -9.36
CA SER A 133 -13.79 -10.88 -8.59
C SER A 133 -13.96 -11.63 -7.26
N HIS A 134 -15.02 -11.29 -6.50
CA HIS A 134 -15.33 -11.95 -5.23
C HIS A 134 -15.64 -13.44 -5.40
N GLN A 135 -16.42 -13.81 -6.41
CA GLN A 135 -16.76 -15.21 -6.70
C GLN A 135 -15.52 -16.03 -7.10
N ARG A 136 -14.65 -15.47 -7.96
CA ARG A 136 -13.39 -16.13 -8.35
C ARG A 136 -12.44 -16.31 -7.18
N ALA A 137 -12.29 -15.29 -6.34
CA ALA A 137 -11.45 -15.36 -5.15
C ALA A 137 -11.98 -16.39 -4.14
N ALA A 138 -13.29 -16.40 -3.88
CA ALA A 138 -13.93 -17.39 -3.02
C ALA A 138 -13.75 -18.83 -3.54
N GLY A 139 -13.94 -19.04 -4.85
CA GLY A 139 -13.67 -20.33 -5.50
C GLY A 139 -12.20 -20.76 -5.34
N ALA A 140 -11.25 -19.87 -5.61
CA ALA A 140 -9.82 -20.16 -5.47
C ALA A 140 -9.41 -20.49 -4.03
N ILE A 141 -10.03 -19.86 -3.03
CA ILE A 141 -9.85 -20.22 -1.61
C ILE A 141 -10.37 -21.63 -1.33
N LYS A 142 -11.58 -21.97 -1.80
CA LYS A 142 -12.16 -23.31 -1.62
C LYS A 142 -11.34 -24.41 -2.29
N ASP A 143 -10.81 -24.11 -3.47
CA ASP A 143 -9.94 -25.01 -4.23
C ASP A 143 -8.52 -25.11 -3.63
N GLY A 144 -8.21 -24.34 -2.58
CA GLY A 144 -6.91 -24.35 -1.90
C GLY A 144 -5.77 -23.74 -2.71
N ARG A 145 -6.06 -22.93 -3.75
CA ARG A 145 -5.05 -22.36 -4.65
C ARG A 145 -4.07 -21.43 -3.93
N PHE A 146 -4.52 -20.80 -2.84
CA PHE A 146 -3.71 -19.89 -2.02
C PHE A 146 -2.85 -20.60 -0.95
N ASN A 147 -3.04 -21.91 -0.74
CA ASN A 147 -2.38 -22.64 0.35
C ASN A 147 -0.85 -22.69 0.20
N GLU A 148 -0.34 -22.61 -1.03
CA GLU A 148 1.12 -22.60 -1.30
C GLU A 148 1.76 -21.21 -1.17
N GLU A 149 0.96 -20.14 -1.13
CA GLU A 149 1.42 -18.75 -1.16
C GLU A 149 1.13 -17.99 0.14
N ILE A 150 0.12 -18.39 0.91
CA ILE A 150 -0.18 -17.83 2.23
C ILE A 150 0.61 -18.57 3.30
N VAL A 151 1.49 -17.85 3.98
CA VAL A 151 2.15 -18.32 5.20
C VAL A 151 1.28 -17.94 6.41
N PRO A 152 0.84 -18.90 7.25
CA PRO A 152 0.09 -18.62 8.47
C PRO A 152 0.79 -17.62 9.38
N VAL A 153 0.05 -16.61 9.85
CA VAL A 153 0.55 -15.60 10.80
C VAL A 153 -0.19 -15.73 12.12
N VAL A 154 0.53 -15.79 13.23
CA VAL A 154 -0.06 -15.74 14.59
C VAL A 154 0.13 -14.33 15.14
N PRO A 155 -0.94 -13.51 15.21
CA PRO A 155 -0.83 -12.18 15.79
C PRO A 155 -0.46 -12.26 17.28
N PRO A 156 0.39 -11.34 17.79
CA PRO A 156 0.70 -11.27 19.20
C PRO A 156 -0.58 -11.23 20.07
N GLY A 157 -0.67 -12.11 21.07
CA GLY A 157 -1.79 -12.16 22.00
C GLY A 157 -3.07 -12.85 21.47
N SER A 158 -3.15 -13.22 20.18
CA SER A 158 -4.35 -13.87 19.64
C SER A 158 -4.40 -15.38 19.93
N GLY A 159 -3.25 -16.04 20.02
CA GLY A 159 -3.16 -17.50 20.20
C GLY A 159 -3.66 -18.33 19.01
N ARG A 160 -4.25 -17.70 17.99
CA ARG A 160 -4.79 -18.34 16.78
C ARG A 160 -4.07 -17.84 15.53
N ALA A 161 -3.76 -18.76 14.62
CA ALA A 161 -3.20 -18.42 13.32
C ALA A 161 -4.28 -17.89 12.38
N ILE A 162 -3.93 -16.83 11.64
CA ILE A 162 -4.65 -16.35 10.46
C ILE A 162 -4.07 -17.10 9.27
N VAL A 163 -4.92 -17.83 8.55
CA VAL A 163 -4.54 -18.73 7.45
C VAL A 163 -5.26 -18.45 6.13
N HIS A 164 -6.21 -17.53 6.14
CA HIS A 164 -7.02 -17.15 4.97
C HIS A 164 -7.19 -15.63 4.92
N ASP A 165 -7.31 -15.10 3.71
CA ASP A 165 -7.74 -13.72 3.49
C ASP A 165 -9.17 -13.50 3.98
N ASN A 166 -9.44 -12.31 4.51
CA ASN A 166 -10.76 -11.91 5.03
C ASN A 166 -11.57 -11.03 4.06
N GLY A 167 -11.01 -10.73 2.89
CA GLY A 167 -11.57 -9.83 1.89
C GLY A 167 -12.67 -10.43 1.02
N PRO A 168 -12.45 -11.61 0.42
CA PRO A 168 -13.42 -12.23 -0.45
C PRO A 168 -14.75 -12.53 0.25
N ARG A 169 -15.86 -12.11 -0.38
CA ARG A 169 -17.23 -12.28 0.11
C ARG A 169 -18.01 -13.10 -0.91
N GLU A 170 -18.11 -14.40 -0.69
CA GLU A 170 -18.73 -15.34 -1.62
C GLU A 170 -20.19 -14.99 -1.94
N GLU A 171 -20.91 -14.44 -0.97
CA GLU A 171 -22.32 -14.09 -1.07
C GLU A 171 -22.59 -12.80 -1.87
N THR A 172 -21.53 -12.17 -2.39
CA THR A 172 -21.61 -10.98 -3.24
C THR A 172 -22.38 -11.31 -4.51
N THR A 173 -23.44 -10.55 -4.75
CA THR A 173 -24.24 -10.66 -5.97
C THR A 173 -24.55 -9.28 -6.52
N PHE A 174 -24.69 -9.14 -7.84
CA PHE A 174 -25.07 -7.90 -8.50
C PHE A 174 -26.32 -7.27 -7.87
N ALA A 175 -27.35 -8.09 -7.60
CA ALA A 175 -28.60 -7.63 -6.99
C ALA A 175 -28.43 -7.06 -5.57
N LYS A 176 -27.40 -7.49 -4.82
CA LYS A 176 -27.09 -6.95 -3.49
C LYS A 176 -26.28 -5.66 -3.60
N ILE A 177 -25.21 -5.67 -4.41
CA ILE A 177 -24.26 -4.56 -4.47
C ILE A 177 -24.80 -3.36 -5.25
N SER A 178 -25.67 -3.56 -6.25
CA SER A 178 -26.31 -2.49 -7.02
C SER A 178 -27.16 -1.54 -6.17
N LYS A 179 -27.63 -2.00 -5.00
CA LYS A 179 -28.38 -1.19 -4.03
C LYS A 179 -27.51 -0.21 -3.24
N LEU A 180 -26.19 -0.37 -3.27
CA LEU A 180 -25.27 0.49 -2.52
C LEU A 180 -25.15 1.87 -3.17
N ARG A 181 -25.08 2.90 -2.31
CA ARG A 181 -24.85 4.28 -2.72
C ARG A 181 -23.38 4.52 -3.04
N GLY A 182 -23.12 5.52 -3.88
CA GLY A 182 -21.76 6.02 -4.15
C GLY A 182 -21.02 6.36 -2.86
N ALA A 183 -19.79 5.87 -2.73
CA ALA A 183 -18.98 6.03 -1.52
C ALA A 183 -18.21 7.36 -1.50
N PHE A 184 -17.85 7.89 -2.69
CA PHE A 184 -16.96 9.04 -2.82
C PHE A 184 -17.68 10.26 -3.40
N ASP A 185 -18.39 10.12 -4.52
CA ASP A 185 -19.42 11.08 -4.95
C ASP A 185 -20.81 10.57 -4.54
N LYS A 186 -21.46 11.27 -3.59
CA LYS A 186 -22.77 10.89 -3.05
C LYS A 186 -23.93 11.14 -4.01
N LYS A 187 -23.75 11.98 -5.03
CA LYS A 187 -24.82 12.41 -5.93
C LYS A 187 -24.80 11.65 -7.24
N TYR A 188 -23.61 11.49 -7.83
CA TYR A 188 -23.44 10.87 -9.14
C TYR A 188 -22.33 9.81 -9.17
N GLY A 189 -21.78 9.43 -8.02
CA GLY A 189 -20.70 8.46 -7.94
C GLY A 189 -21.16 7.06 -8.35
N THR A 190 -20.35 6.43 -9.17
CA THR A 190 -20.51 5.03 -9.59
C THR A 190 -19.70 4.09 -8.72
N VAL A 191 -18.65 4.61 -8.08
CA VAL A 191 -17.78 3.85 -7.19
C VAL A 191 -18.42 3.75 -5.81
N THR A 192 -18.52 2.52 -5.31
CA THR A 192 -19.12 2.14 -4.04
C THR A 192 -18.16 1.33 -3.19
N ALA A 193 -18.52 1.11 -1.94
CA ALA A 193 -17.75 0.26 -1.04
C ALA A 193 -17.65 -1.21 -1.51
N ALA A 194 -18.57 -1.69 -2.36
CA ALA A 194 -18.53 -3.07 -2.86
C ALA A 194 -17.74 -3.25 -4.16
N ASN A 195 -17.62 -2.20 -4.97
CA ASN A 195 -16.84 -2.24 -6.21
C ASN A 195 -15.47 -1.54 -6.08
N SER A 196 -15.03 -1.31 -4.84
CA SER A 196 -13.71 -0.77 -4.49
C SER A 196 -12.92 -1.79 -3.67
N SER A 197 -11.59 -1.69 -3.71
CA SER A 197 -10.76 -2.32 -2.69
C SER A 197 -10.94 -1.65 -1.32
N PHE A 198 -10.49 -2.34 -0.28
CA PHE A 198 -10.58 -1.88 1.10
C PHE A 198 -9.18 -1.80 1.72
N LEU A 199 -9.09 -1.25 2.93
CA LEU A 199 -7.82 -1.15 3.65
C LEU A 199 -7.40 -2.53 4.14
N THR A 200 -6.18 -2.94 3.77
CA THR A 200 -5.65 -4.28 4.02
C THR A 200 -4.30 -4.23 4.72
N ASP A 201 -4.11 -5.08 5.71
CA ASP A 201 -2.80 -5.32 6.30
C ASP A 201 -2.21 -6.58 5.68
N GLY A 202 -0.94 -6.54 5.28
CA GLY A 202 -0.30 -7.70 4.66
C GLY A 202 1.16 -7.49 4.31
N ALA A 203 1.84 -8.60 4.06
CA ALA A 203 3.21 -8.62 3.56
C ALA A 203 3.37 -9.71 2.50
N ALA A 204 4.22 -9.46 1.52
CA ALA A 204 4.60 -10.43 0.50
C ALA A 204 6.12 -10.37 0.29
N ALA A 205 6.76 -11.52 0.07
CA ALA A 205 8.19 -11.61 -0.19
C ALA A 205 8.49 -12.69 -1.22
N VAL A 206 9.55 -12.47 -2.00
CA VAL A 206 10.08 -13.40 -2.98
C VAL A 206 11.60 -13.52 -2.83
N LEU A 207 12.13 -14.71 -3.09
CA LEU A 207 13.56 -14.94 -3.22
C LEU A 207 13.92 -14.92 -4.70
N LEU A 208 14.69 -13.91 -5.10
CA LEU A 208 15.25 -13.77 -6.44
C LEU A 208 16.67 -14.31 -6.44
N MET A 209 17.06 -15.02 -7.50
CA MET A 209 18.40 -15.54 -7.67
C MET A 209 18.80 -15.51 -9.14
N SER A 210 20.10 -15.40 -9.41
CA SER A 210 20.60 -15.71 -10.76
C SER A 210 20.32 -17.17 -11.07
N GLU A 211 20.04 -17.49 -12.33
CA GLU A 211 19.77 -18.87 -12.73
C GLU A 211 20.94 -19.80 -12.41
N LYS A 212 22.17 -19.32 -12.63
CA LYS A 212 23.41 -20.03 -12.27
C LYS A 212 23.43 -20.35 -10.77
N LYS A 213 23.11 -19.38 -9.91
CA LYS A 213 23.12 -19.60 -8.46
C LYS A 213 22.03 -20.57 -8.03
N ALA A 214 20.80 -20.41 -8.53
CA ALA A 214 19.69 -21.31 -8.24
C ALA A 214 20.05 -22.77 -8.60
N LYS A 215 20.62 -23.00 -9.80
CA LYS A 215 21.09 -24.32 -10.24
C LYS A 215 22.21 -24.87 -9.35
N SER A 216 23.18 -24.05 -8.97
CA SER A 216 24.29 -24.48 -8.10
C SER A 216 23.84 -24.93 -6.70
N LEU A 217 22.69 -24.41 -6.22
CA LEU A 217 22.10 -24.80 -4.95
C LEU A 217 21.04 -25.92 -5.08
N GLY A 218 20.85 -26.47 -6.28
CA GLY A 218 19.83 -27.50 -6.53
C GLY A 218 18.39 -27.00 -6.42
N LEU A 219 18.16 -25.68 -6.51
CA LEU A 219 16.83 -25.09 -6.42
C LEU A 219 16.13 -25.10 -7.78
N ARG A 220 14.81 -25.32 -7.77
CA ARG A 220 13.95 -25.24 -8.96
C ARG A 220 13.25 -23.88 -9.02
N PRO A 221 13.57 -23.01 -10.01
CA PRO A 221 12.88 -21.73 -10.17
C PRO A 221 11.38 -21.91 -10.44
N LYS A 222 10.53 -21.09 -9.79
CA LYS A 222 9.07 -21.06 -10.04
C LYS A 222 8.68 -20.18 -11.25
N GLY A 223 9.55 -19.26 -11.64
CA GLY A 223 9.30 -18.32 -12.75
C GLY A 223 10.55 -17.53 -13.10
N TYR A 224 10.49 -16.79 -14.21
CA TYR A 224 11.59 -15.97 -14.71
C TYR A 224 11.09 -14.54 -14.97
N ILE A 225 11.86 -13.55 -14.52
CA ILE A 225 11.66 -12.16 -14.94
C ILE A 225 12.23 -12.04 -16.36
N ARG A 226 11.35 -11.80 -17.34
CA ARG A 226 11.74 -11.70 -18.76
C ARG A 226 11.90 -10.26 -19.22
N ALA A 227 10.97 -9.40 -18.81
CA ALA A 227 10.94 -7.99 -19.15
C ALA A 227 10.24 -7.22 -18.03
N GLN A 228 10.47 -5.91 -18.00
CA GLN A 228 9.87 -4.99 -17.03
C GLN A 228 9.76 -3.60 -17.64
N ALA A 229 8.76 -2.84 -17.20
CA ALA A 229 8.57 -1.44 -17.57
C ALA A 229 7.91 -0.66 -16.43
N PHE A 230 8.36 0.57 -16.22
CA PHE A 230 7.67 1.55 -15.38
C PHE A 230 7.27 2.73 -16.26
N THR A 231 6.00 3.13 -16.14
CA THR A 231 5.44 4.26 -16.89
C THR A 231 4.93 5.31 -15.92
N GLY A 232 5.13 6.58 -16.24
CA GLY A 232 4.41 7.69 -15.62
C GLY A 232 3.15 8.01 -16.41
N GLN A 233 2.13 8.52 -15.74
CA GLN A 233 0.86 8.95 -16.33
C GLN A 233 0.47 10.29 -15.73
N ASP A 234 -0.45 11.01 -16.38
CA ASP A 234 -0.97 12.26 -15.82
C ASP A 234 -1.83 11.99 -14.56
N PRO A 235 -1.48 12.53 -13.37
CA PRO A 235 -2.23 12.26 -12.15
C PRO A 235 -3.69 12.75 -12.17
N TRP A 236 -4.01 13.72 -13.02
CA TRP A 236 -5.35 14.26 -13.15
C TRP A 236 -6.19 13.45 -14.16
N GLU A 237 -5.64 13.10 -15.30
CA GLU A 237 -6.41 12.41 -16.34
C GLU A 237 -6.39 10.88 -16.18
N GLU A 238 -5.27 10.32 -15.73
CA GLU A 238 -4.94 8.90 -15.94
C GLU A 238 -4.56 8.16 -14.66
N LEU A 239 -4.56 8.82 -13.50
CA LEU A 239 -4.35 8.16 -12.21
C LEU A 239 -5.33 6.98 -12.03
N LEU A 240 -4.79 5.81 -11.65
CA LEU A 240 -5.46 4.50 -11.55
C LEU A 240 -5.56 3.70 -12.86
N LEU A 241 -5.03 4.21 -13.98
CA LEU A 241 -4.78 3.40 -15.17
C LEU A 241 -3.45 2.66 -15.03
N GLY A 242 -3.48 1.38 -15.40
CA GLY A 242 -2.25 0.62 -15.66
C GLY A 242 -1.65 1.01 -17.03
N PRO A 243 -0.37 0.65 -17.27
CA PRO A 243 0.22 0.70 -18.61
C PRO A 243 -0.50 -0.21 -19.61
#